data_AF-A0A9E5UD91-F1
#
_entry.id   AF-A0A9E5UD91-F1
#
_cell.length_a   1.000
_cell.length_b   1.000
_cell.length_c   1.000
_cell.angle_alpha   90.00
_cell.angle_beta   90.00
_cell.angle_gamma   90.00
#
_symmetry.space_group_name_H-M   'P 1'
#
loop_
_entity.id
_entity.type
_entity.pdbx_description
1 polymer ?
#
loop_
_entity_poly.entity_id
_entity_poly.type
_entity_poly.pdbx_seq_one_letter_code
_entity_poly.pdbx_strand_id
1 'polypeptide(L)'
;DCLLLRRGGSYTAGHDPDRPLNLIAVHFELLDAGGVRLDPSPDELPPFSRKMEAGSFFQELLTRAVNCHQDGDRQGACAWLQVAFMEVIRQDVRTRPTGLLGDQARRIEQICERIRRDPGRPVQVEELADEMHVSPKHFHRIFRRFQGVSPRAFITRTRLEAAQMLLLTSNHSIARIAEMLGYDTPFYFSRQFKAKVGLSPSDFRKGDRKGTIAPGPAHVVK
;
A
#
# COMPACT_ATOMS: atom_id res chain seq x y z
N ASP A 1 1.38 1.11 -16.06
CA ASP A 1 1.29 0.37 -14.79
C ASP A 1 -0.14 0.34 -14.31
N CYS A 2 -0.55 -0.74 -13.67
CA CYS A 2 -1.89 -0.94 -13.11
C CYS A 2 -1.80 -0.87 -11.58
N LEU A 3 -2.72 -0.12 -10.96
CA LEU A 3 -2.87 -0.06 -9.51
C LEU A 3 -4.23 -0.64 -9.12
N LEU A 4 -4.25 -1.57 -8.17
CA LEU A 4 -5.47 -2.10 -7.58
C LEU A 4 -5.64 -1.49 -6.17
N LEU A 5 -6.46 -0.44 -6.10
CA LEU A 5 -6.75 0.26 -4.85
C LEU A 5 -7.81 -0.50 -4.06
N ARG A 6 -7.58 -0.69 -2.77
CA ARG A 6 -8.46 -1.46 -1.88
C ARG A 6 -9.50 -0.54 -1.27
N ARG A 7 -10.70 -1.09 -1.04
CA ARG A 7 -11.75 -0.39 -0.31
C ARG A 7 -11.27 -0.03 1.11
N GLY A 8 -11.55 1.20 1.54
CA GLY A 8 -11.16 1.71 2.86
C GLY A 8 -9.67 2.06 3.02
N GLY A 9 -8.85 1.87 1.98
CA GLY A 9 -7.46 2.31 1.97
C GLY A 9 -7.32 3.82 1.70
N SER A 10 -6.30 4.43 2.30
CA SER A 10 -5.86 5.80 1.95
C SER A 10 -4.67 5.71 1.01
N TYR A 11 -4.74 6.38 -0.14
CA TYR A 11 -3.72 6.34 -1.19
C TYR A 11 -3.35 7.75 -1.63
N THR A 12 -2.04 8.00 -1.71
CA THR A 12 -1.49 9.27 -2.22
C THR A 12 -0.51 8.97 -3.35
N ALA A 13 -0.64 9.68 -4.47
CA ALA A 13 0.26 9.59 -5.61
C ALA A 13 0.60 11.00 -6.11
N GLY A 14 1.85 11.20 -6.54
CA GLY A 14 2.33 12.42 -7.18
C GLY A 14 2.76 12.15 -8.62
N HIS A 15 2.81 13.19 -9.43
CA HIS A 15 3.34 13.12 -10.80
C HIS A 15 4.14 14.37 -11.13
N ASP A 16 4.96 14.27 -12.16
CA ASP A 16 5.70 15.39 -12.73
C ASP A 16 4.72 16.30 -13.50
N PRO A 17 4.56 17.59 -13.12
CA PRO A 17 3.65 18.51 -13.80
C PRO A 17 4.01 18.72 -15.28
N ASP A 18 5.29 18.58 -15.64
CA ASP A 18 5.77 18.73 -17.02
C ASP A 18 5.55 17.45 -17.85
N ARG A 19 5.07 16.38 -17.22
CA ARG A 19 4.75 15.08 -17.84
C ARG A 19 3.42 14.55 -17.31
N PRO A 20 2.28 15.09 -17.79
CA PRO A 20 0.96 14.71 -17.29
C PRO A 20 0.68 13.22 -17.46
N LEU A 21 0.09 12.61 -16.44
CA LEU A 21 -0.30 11.20 -16.46
C LEU A 21 -1.65 11.03 -17.17
N ASN A 22 -1.73 10.03 -18.05
CA ASN A 22 -3.00 9.50 -18.52
C ASN A 22 -3.50 8.45 -17.52
N LEU A 23 -4.55 8.79 -16.77
CA LEU A 23 -5.15 7.94 -15.75
C LEU A 23 -6.53 7.45 -16.21
N ILE A 24 -6.72 6.12 -16.21
CA ILE A 24 -8.04 5.50 -16.26
C ILE A 24 -8.32 4.91 -14.89
N ALA A 25 -9.34 5.42 -14.21
CA ALA A 25 -9.76 4.95 -12.90
C ALA A 25 -11.14 4.30 -13.03
N VAL A 26 -11.27 3.06 -12.58
CA VAL A 26 -12.55 2.35 -12.55
C VAL A 26 -12.84 1.89 -11.13
N HIS A 27 -13.99 2.30 -10.61
CA HIS A 27 -14.51 1.81 -9.34
C HIS A 27 -15.55 0.73 -9.63
N PHE A 28 -15.40 -0.43 -8.97
CA PHE A 28 -16.26 -1.58 -9.19
C PHE A 28 -16.52 -2.31 -7.87
N GLU A 29 -17.61 -3.08 -7.85
CA GLU A 29 -17.90 -4.02 -6.78
C GLU A 29 -17.66 -5.45 -7.26
N LEU A 30 -17.10 -6.28 -6.39
CA LEU A 30 -16.97 -7.71 -6.63
C LEU A 30 -18.21 -8.40 -6.09
N LEU A 31 -18.85 -9.21 -6.92
CA LEU A 31 -20.04 -9.98 -6.56
C LEU A 31 -19.75 -11.47 -6.80
N ASP A 32 -20.34 -12.34 -5.98
CA ASP A 32 -20.35 -13.77 -6.25
C ASP A 32 -21.38 -14.14 -7.34
N ALA A 33 -21.49 -15.43 -7.66
CA ALA A 33 -22.44 -15.92 -8.65
C ALA A 33 -23.92 -15.67 -8.28
N GLY A 34 -24.21 -15.46 -6.99
CA GLY A 34 -25.53 -15.10 -6.48
C GLY A 34 -25.79 -13.59 -6.43
N GLY A 35 -24.83 -12.75 -6.84
CA GLY A 35 -24.93 -11.30 -6.78
C GLY A 35 -24.64 -10.73 -5.38
N VAL A 36 -24.15 -11.54 -4.45
CA VAL A 36 -23.77 -11.09 -3.11
C VAL A 36 -22.40 -10.44 -3.19
N ARG A 37 -22.25 -9.26 -2.55
CA ARG A 37 -20.99 -8.53 -2.55
C ARG A 37 -19.90 -9.31 -1.82
N LEU A 38 -18.77 -9.48 -2.50
CA LEU A 38 -17.54 -10.05 -1.97
C LEU A 38 -16.63 -8.94 -1.43
N ASP A 39 -15.97 -9.23 -0.30
CA ASP A 39 -14.92 -8.39 0.27
C ASP A 39 -13.67 -9.28 0.49
N PRO A 40 -12.97 -9.62 -0.62
CA PRO A 40 -11.87 -10.58 -0.56
C PRO A 40 -10.76 -10.05 0.34
N SER A 41 -10.17 -10.98 1.09
CA SER A 41 -8.98 -10.71 1.88
C SER A 41 -7.84 -10.27 0.95
N PRO A 42 -6.86 -9.51 1.47
CA PRO A 42 -5.76 -9.04 0.64
C PRO A 42 -4.98 -10.11 -0.12
N ASP A 43 -4.87 -11.32 0.46
CA ASP A 43 -4.18 -12.46 -0.14
C ASP A 43 -4.94 -13.07 -1.34
N GLU A 44 -6.24 -12.77 -1.47
CA GLU A 44 -7.11 -13.24 -2.56
C GLU A 44 -7.12 -12.28 -3.76
N LEU A 45 -6.57 -11.08 -3.60
CA LEU A 45 -6.48 -10.08 -4.66
C LEU A 45 -5.07 -9.99 -5.25
N PRO A 46 -4.94 -9.56 -6.52
CA PRO A 46 -3.65 -9.19 -7.09
C PRO A 46 -2.94 -8.10 -6.26
N PRO A 47 -1.60 -8.04 -6.30
CA PRO A 47 -0.82 -7.02 -5.59
C PRO A 47 -1.20 -5.60 -6.00
N PHE A 48 -1.03 -4.67 -5.06
CA PHE A 48 -1.44 -3.26 -5.18
C PHE A 48 -0.92 -2.56 -6.44
N SER A 49 0.31 -2.83 -6.86
CA SER A 49 0.91 -2.22 -8.04
C SER A 49 1.52 -3.27 -8.96
N ARG A 50 1.26 -3.14 -10.26
CA ARG A 50 1.76 -4.07 -11.27
C ARG A 50 2.24 -3.34 -12.52
N LYS A 51 3.41 -3.74 -13.00
CA LYS A 51 3.82 -3.44 -14.37
C LYS A 51 3.14 -4.44 -15.30
N MET A 52 2.37 -3.92 -16.27
CA MET A 52 1.70 -4.74 -17.26
C MET A 52 2.65 -4.95 -18.44
N GLU A 53 2.96 -6.20 -18.79
CA GLU A 53 3.83 -6.49 -19.95
C GLU A 53 3.16 -6.04 -21.26
N ALA A 54 1.85 -6.26 -21.39
CA ALA A 54 1.02 -5.81 -22.50
C ALA A 54 0.20 -4.55 -22.12
N GLY A 55 0.88 -3.46 -21.79
CA GLY A 55 0.24 -2.23 -21.29
C GLY A 55 -0.82 -1.62 -22.22
N SER A 56 -0.56 -1.61 -23.53
CA SER A 56 -1.51 -1.09 -24.53
C SER A 56 -2.79 -1.93 -24.63
N PHE A 57 -2.66 -3.25 -24.61
CA PHE A 57 -3.82 -4.15 -24.60
C PHE A 57 -4.66 -3.95 -23.34
N PHE A 58 -4.02 -3.88 -22.17
CA PHE A 58 -4.74 -3.63 -20.92
C PHE A 58 -5.46 -2.27 -20.91
N GLN A 59 -4.81 -1.23 -21.42
CA GLN A 59 -5.43 0.09 -21.57
C GLN A 59 -6.64 0.07 -22.50
N GLU A 60 -6.58 -0.71 -23.60
CA GLU A 60 -7.70 -0.88 -24.52
C GLU A 60 -8.89 -1.57 -23.84
N LEU A 61 -8.65 -2.61 -23.03
CA LEU A 61 -9.71 -3.29 -22.26
C LEU A 61 -10.43 -2.31 -21.31
N LEU A 62 -9.66 -1.50 -20.58
CA LEU A 62 -10.24 -0.51 -19.66
C LEU A 62 -10.98 0.60 -20.41
N THR A 63 -10.44 1.08 -21.53
CA THR A 63 -11.09 2.08 -22.38
C THR A 63 -12.45 1.58 -22.87
N ARG A 64 -12.51 0.34 -23.36
CA ARG A 64 -13.79 -0.27 -23.78
C ARG A 64 -14.78 -0.42 -22.64
N ALA A 65 -14.32 -0.83 -21.46
CA ALA A 65 -15.18 -0.90 -20.29
C ALA A 65 -15.79 0.47 -19.93
N VAL A 66 -14.98 1.53 -19.95
CA VAL A 66 -15.45 2.90 -19.66
C VAL A 66 -16.42 3.39 -20.73
N ASN A 67 -16.13 3.17 -22.01
CA ASN A 67 -17.01 3.59 -23.10
C ASN A 67 -18.37 2.89 -23.03
N CYS A 68 -18.41 1.56 -22.85
CA CYS A 68 -19.66 0.82 -22.64
C CYS A 68 -20.46 1.39 -21.47
N HIS A 69 -19.79 1.73 -20.36
CA HIS A 69 -20.47 2.33 -19.21
C HIS A 69 -21.06 3.71 -19.53
N GLN A 70 -20.32 4.55 -20.25
CA GLN A 70 -20.76 5.88 -20.68
C GLN A 70 -21.94 5.82 -21.65
N ASP A 71 -21.98 4.80 -22.50
CA ASP A 71 -23.07 4.53 -23.45
C ASP A 71 -24.30 3.89 -22.78
N GLY A 72 -24.25 3.62 -21.47
CA GLY A 72 -25.33 2.98 -20.71
C GLY A 72 -25.34 1.44 -20.80
N ASP A 73 -24.40 0.83 -21.53
CA ASP A 73 -24.23 -0.61 -21.62
C ASP A 73 -23.46 -1.16 -20.41
N ARG A 74 -24.20 -1.38 -19.32
CA ARG A 74 -23.65 -1.99 -18.10
C ARG A 74 -23.13 -3.41 -18.31
N GLN A 75 -23.74 -4.18 -19.20
CA GLN A 75 -23.36 -5.57 -19.42
C GLN A 75 -22.03 -5.65 -20.16
N GLY A 76 -21.85 -4.85 -21.21
CA GLY A 76 -20.58 -4.70 -21.91
C GLY A 76 -19.48 -4.16 -21.01
N ALA A 77 -19.78 -3.15 -20.18
CA ALA A 77 -18.83 -2.61 -19.22
C ALA A 77 -18.33 -3.69 -18.23
N CYS A 78 -19.26 -4.49 -17.69
CA CYS A 78 -18.93 -5.59 -16.79
C CYS A 78 -18.09 -6.66 -17.49
N ALA A 79 -18.44 -7.07 -18.72
CA ALA A 79 -17.70 -8.06 -19.48
C ALA A 79 -16.25 -7.61 -19.76
N TRP A 80 -16.05 -6.37 -20.20
CA TRP A 80 -14.70 -5.84 -20.43
C TRP A 80 -13.89 -5.71 -19.15
N LEU A 81 -14.51 -5.32 -18.03
CA LEU A 81 -13.85 -5.33 -16.72
C LEU A 81 -13.45 -6.74 -16.27
N GLN A 82 -14.30 -7.75 -16.49
CA GLN A 82 -13.97 -9.14 -16.18
C GLN A 82 -12.76 -9.62 -16.99
N VAL A 83 -12.67 -9.29 -18.28
CA VAL A 83 -11.51 -9.62 -19.12
C VAL A 83 -10.26 -8.88 -18.62
N ALA A 84 -10.36 -7.59 -18.28
CA ALA A 84 -9.25 -6.83 -17.72
C ALA A 84 -8.75 -7.45 -16.40
N PHE A 85 -9.67 -7.81 -15.51
CA PHE A 85 -9.34 -8.47 -14.23
C PHE A 85 -8.71 -9.85 -14.45
N MET A 86 -9.23 -10.63 -15.41
CA MET A 86 -8.67 -11.92 -15.80
C MET A 86 -7.25 -11.76 -16.36
N GLU A 87 -6.96 -10.73 -17.15
CA GLU A 87 -5.61 -10.46 -17.65
C GLU A 87 -4.64 -10.12 -16.51
N VAL A 88 -5.10 -9.38 -15.50
CA VAL A 88 -4.30 -9.13 -14.28
C VAL A 88 -4.01 -10.43 -13.54
N ILE A 89 -5.02 -11.29 -13.33
CA ILE A 89 -4.85 -12.60 -12.66
C ILE A 89 -3.92 -13.50 -13.48
N ARG A 90 -4.09 -13.56 -14.80
CA ARG A 90 -3.32 -14.41 -15.69
C ARG A 90 -1.86 -13.98 -15.74
N GLN A 91 -1.59 -12.67 -15.78
CA GLN A 91 -0.23 -12.16 -15.66
C GLN A 91 0.32 -12.44 -14.25
N ASP A 92 -0.50 -12.41 -13.21
CA ASP A 92 -0.07 -12.81 -11.86
C ASP A 92 0.34 -14.29 -11.82
N VAL A 93 -0.45 -15.21 -12.39
CA VAL A 93 -0.09 -16.63 -12.48
C VAL A 93 1.20 -16.86 -13.29
N ARG A 94 1.45 -16.06 -14.33
CA ARG A 94 2.63 -16.19 -15.22
C ARG A 94 3.90 -15.52 -14.69
N THR A 95 3.78 -14.43 -13.94
CA THR A 95 4.90 -13.63 -13.44
C THR A 95 5.17 -13.82 -11.95
N ARG A 96 4.29 -14.52 -11.22
CA ARG A 96 4.59 -15.04 -9.88
C ARG A 96 5.90 -15.82 -9.98
N PRO A 97 6.92 -15.47 -9.18
CA PRO A 97 8.08 -16.32 -9.10
C PRO A 97 7.58 -17.71 -8.69
N THR A 98 7.75 -18.74 -9.52
CA THR A 98 7.30 -20.09 -9.17
C THR A 98 8.32 -20.75 -8.23
N GLY A 99 7.87 -21.71 -7.43
CA GLY A 99 8.71 -22.39 -6.44
C GLY A 99 9.06 -21.51 -5.23
N LEU A 100 10.25 -21.73 -4.67
CA LEU A 100 10.69 -21.13 -3.40
C LEU A 100 10.63 -19.58 -3.38
N LEU A 101 10.89 -18.93 -4.51
CA LEU A 101 10.91 -17.47 -4.62
C LEU A 101 9.52 -16.85 -4.49
N GLY A 102 8.48 -17.49 -5.02
CA GLY A 102 7.11 -17.00 -4.89
C GLY A 102 6.55 -17.22 -3.50
N ASP A 103 6.91 -18.34 -2.88
CA ASP A 103 6.53 -18.60 -1.50
C ASP A 103 7.14 -17.56 -0.57
N GLN A 104 8.42 -17.23 -0.77
CA GLN A 104 9.08 -16.15 -0.04
C GLN A 104 8.42 -14.79 -0.28
N ALA A 105 8.07 -14.44 -1.52
CA ALA A 105 7.40 -13.18 -1.85
C ALA A 105 6.04 -13.05 -1.13
N ARG A 106 5.22 -14.10 -1.19
CA ARG A 106 3.89 -14.14 -0.55
C ARG A 106 3.99 -14.01 0.97
N ARG A 107 4.88 -14.77 1.60
CA ARG A 107 5.10 -14.70 3.05
C ARG A 107 5.57 -13.31 3.49
N ILE A 108 6.45 -12.67 2.71
CA ILE A 108 6.89 -11.29 2.99
C ILE A 108 5.73 -10.31 2.90
N GLU A 109 4.85 -10.45 1.91
CA GLU A 109 3.67 -9.60 1.77
C GLU A 109 2.71 -9.75 2.96
N GLN A 110 2.43 -10.99 3.39
CA GLN A 110 1.62 -11.27 4.59
C GLN A 110 2.22 -10.63 5.86
N ILE A 111 3.54 -10.72 6.04
CA ILE A 111 4.24 -10.04 7.14
C ILE A 111 4.04 -8.52 7.06
N CYS A 112 4.18 -7.93 5.86
CA CYS A 112 4.02 -6.50 5.65
C CYS A 112 2.59 -6.02 5.91
N GLU A 113 1.59 -6.83 5.59
CA GLU A 113 0.19 -6.53 5.87
C GLU A 113 -0.14 -6.59 7.35
N ARG A 114 0.39 -7.59 8.06
CA ARG A 114 0.22 -7.68 9.50
C ARG A 114 0.82 -6.48 10.23
N ILE A 115 2.00 -6.03 9.81
CA ILE A 115 2.65 -4.81 10.34
C ILE A 115 1.80 -3.56 10.03
N ARG A 116 1.20 -3.47 8.84
CA ARG A 116 0.33 -2.34 8.48
C ARG A 116 -0.99 -2.33 9.25
N ARG A 117 -1.58 -3.49 9.51
CA ARG A 117 -2.84 -3.62 10.25
C ARG A 117 -2.69 -3.20 11.71
N ASP A 118 -1.56 -3.53 12.33
CA ASP A 118 -1.26 -3.15 13.72
C ASP A 118 0.19 -2.64 13.85
N PRO A 119 0.43 -1.36 13.52
CA PRO A 119 1.78 -0.77 13.58
C PRO A 119 2.33 -0.67 15.01
N GLY A 120 1.45 -0.64 16.01
CA GLY A 120 1.78 -0.50 17.41
C GLY A 120 2.27 -1.78 18.07
N ARG A 121 1.93 -2.93 17.48
CA ARG A 121 2.36 -4.22 17.98
C ARG A 121 3.90 -4.28 18.10
N PRO A 122 4.43 -4.79 19.22
CA PRO A 122 5.83 -5.16 19.32
C PRO A 122 6.13 -6.24 18.27
N VAL A 123 7.08 -5.97 17.38
CA VAL A 123 7.49 -6.91 16.34
C VAL A 123 9.00 -7.03 16.40
N GLN A 124 9.50 -8.21 16.75
CA GLN A 124 10.92 -8.52 16.68
C GLN A 124 11.26 -9.11 15.31
N VAL A 125 12.41 -8.72 14.75
CA VAL A 125 12.81 -9.19 13.41
C VAL A 125 13.10 -10.69 13.44
N GLU A 126 13.53 -11.18 14.59
CA GLU A 126 13.81 -12.57 14.91
C GLU A 126 12.53 -13.42 14.79
N GLU A 127 11.41 -12.96 15.38
CA GLU A 127 10.11 -13.61 15.26
C GLU A 127 9.65 -13.70 13.80
N LEU A 128 9.84 -12.62 13.02
CA LEU A 128 9.50 -12.61 11.59
C LEU A 128 10.36 -13.58 10.77
N ALA A 129 11.62 -13.77 11.16
CA ALA A 129 12.52 -14.70 10.51
C ALA A 129 12.13 -16.16 10.80
N ASP A 130 11.74 -16.44 12.05
CA ASP A 130 11.27 -17.76 12.50
C ASP A 130 9.98 -18.17 11.78
N GLU A 131 9.05 -17.24 11.54
CA GLU A 131 7.83 -17.47 10.73
C GLU A 131 8.14 -17.86 9.28
N MET A 132 9.29 -17.43 8.75
CA MET A 132 9.78 -17.81 7.44
C MET A 132 10.69 -19.05 7.47
N HIS A 133 10.96 -19.62 8.65
CA HIS A 133 11.91 -20.71 8.88
C HIS A 133 13.30 -20.42 8.32
N VAL A 134 13.77 -19.18 8.47
CA VAL A 134 15.09 -18.75 8.00
C VAL A 134 15.83 -18.02 9.12
N SER A 135 17.16 -17.97 9.02
CA SER A 135 17.94 -17.14 9.95
C SER A 135 17.61 -15.65 9.81
N PRO A 136 17.74 -14.83 10.87
CA PRO A 136 17.49 -13.38 10.80
C PRO A 136 18.30 -12.66 9.71
N LYS A 137 19.55 -13.11 9.47
CA LYS A 137 20.39 -12.59 8.39
C LYS A 137 19.81 -12.91 7.01
N HIS A 138 19.29 -14.12 6.82
CA HIS A 138 18.67 -14.51 5.56
C HIS A 138 17.33 -13.79 5.35
N PHE A 139 16.51 -13.67 6.40
CA PHE A 139 15.28 -12.89 6.39
C PHE A 139 15.53 -11.45 5.95
N HIS A 140 16.53 -10.78 6.54
CA HIS A 140 16.88 -9.41 6.16
C HIS A 140 17.23 -9.29 4.66
N ARG A 141 17.91 -10.29 4.09
CA ARG A 141 18.23 -10.32 2.65
C ARG A 141 16.98 -10.52 1.79
N ILE A 142 16.10 -11.46 2.18
CA ILE A 142 14.84 -11.73 1.48
C ILE A 142 13.93 -10.50 1.54
N PHE A 143 13.71 -9.95 2.74
CA PHE A 143 12.87 -8.79 2.96
C PHE A 143 13.35 -7.58 2.15
N ARG A 144 14.65 -7.27 2.20
CA ARG A 144 15.22 -6.18 1.41
C ARG A 144 15.11 -6.41 -0.09
N ARG A 145 15.23 -7.66 -0.55
CA ARG A 145 15.04 -8.02 -1.97
C ARG A 145 13.63 -7.68 -2.45
N PHE A 146 12.60 -7.96 -1.64
CA PHE A 146 11.21 -7.75 -2.04
C PHE A 146 10.67 -6.35 -1.73
N GLN A 147 11.08 -5.74 -0.60
CA GLN A 147 10.57 -4.44 -0.14
C GLN A 147 11.53 -3.26 -0.41
N GLY A 148 12.75 -3.53 -0.89
CA GLY A 148 13.78 -2.50 -1.14
C GLY A 148 14.44 -1.93 0.13
N VAL A 149 13.83 -2.11 1.30
CA VAL A 149 14.28 -1.56 2.59
C VAL A 149 14.48 -2.66 3.65
N SER A 150 15.14 -2.34 4.75
CA SER A 150 15.26 -3.28 5.88
C SER A 150 13.92 -3.45 6.61
N PRO A 151 13.69 -4.59 7.29
CA PRO A 151 12.50 -4.80 8.12
C PRO A 151 12.27 -3.69 9.14
N ARG A 152 13.32 -3.27 9.86
CA ARG A 152 13.24 -2.18 10.85
C ARG A 152 12.86 -0.84 10.21
N ALA A 153 13.39 -0.54 9.03
CA ALA A 153 13.04 0.68 8.31
C ALA A 153 11.57 0.64 7.84
N PHE A 154 11.08 -0.51 7.39
CA PHE A 154 9.68 -0.71 7.02
C PHE A 154 8.73 -0.51 8.21
N ILE A 155 9.02 -1.14 9.36
CA ILE A 155 8.23 -0.97 10.59
C ILE A 155 8.21 0.49 11.01
N THR A 156 9.37 1.15 11.03
CA THR A 156 9.50 2.56 11.39
C THR A 156 8.66 3.45 10.46
N ARG A 157 8.77 3.24 9.14
CA ARG A 157 7.99 4.01 8.16
C ARG A 157 6.49 3.84 8.40
N THR A 158 6.04 2.59 8.56
CA THR A 158 4.62 2.26 8.79
C THR A 158 4.09 2.92 10.06
N ARG A 159 4.87 2.94 11.15
CA ARG A 159 4.50 3.64 12.39
C ARG A 159 4.37 5.14 12.18
N LEU A 160 5.30 5.76 11.45
CA LEU A 160 5.26 7.21 11.22
C LEU A 160 4.13 7.62 10.25
N GLU A 161 3.77 6.79 9.28
CA GLU A 161 2.58 6.97 8.44
C GLU A 161 1.30 6.91 9.29
N ALA A 162 1.18 5.91 10.17
CA ALA A 162 0.08 5.83 11.11
C ALA A 162 0.04 7.01 12.10
N ALA A 163 1.21 7.51 12.53
CA ALA A 163 1.31 8.69 13.38
C ALA A 163 0.74 9.93 12.69
N GLN A 164 1.08 10.16 11.43
CA GLN A 164 0.53 11.28 10.66
C GLN A 164 -1.00 11.20 10.60
N MET A 165 -1.56 10.02 10.32
CA MET A 165 -3.01 9.83 10.33
C MET A 165 -3.63 10.13 11.69
N LEU A 166 -3.06 9.62 12.78
CA LEU A 166 -3.56 9.88 14.14
C LEU A 166 -3.43 11.36 14.54
N LEU A 167 -2.39 12.05 14.08
CA LEU A 167 -2.19 13.48 14.35
C LEU A 167 -3.25 14.36 13.67
N LEU A 168 -3.71 13.96 12.49
CA LEU A 168 -4.71 14.68 11.69
C LEU A 168 -6.16 14.32 12.08
N THR A 169 -6.41 13.04 12.40
CA THR A 169 -7.78 12.52 12.57
C THR A 169 -8.23 12.38 14.02
N SER A 170 -7.32 12.53 14.99
CA SER A 170 -7.63 12.33 16.42
C SER A 170 -7.15 13.49 17.30
N ASN A 171 -7.74 13.59 18.49
CA ASN A 171 -7.33 14.52 19.54
C ASN A 171 -6.39 13.89 20.58
N HIS A 172 -5.84 12.70 20.32
CA HIS A 172 -4.91 12.05 21.25
C HIS A 172 -3.68 12.91 21.53
N SER A 173 -3.14 12.87 22.74
CA SER A 173 -1.88 13.55 23.05
C SER A 173 -0.73 12.93 22.24
N ILE A 174 0.34 13.70 22.01
CA ILE A 174 1.55 13.20 21.36
C ILE A 174 2.11 11.97 22.10
N ALA A 175 2.05 11.98 23.43
CA ALA A 175 2.45 10.87 24.27
C ALA A 175 1.59 9.62 24.04
N ARG A 176 0.26 9.79 23.95
CA ARG A 176 -0.66 8.68 23.68
C ARG A 176 -0.45 8.09 22.28
N ILE A 177 -0.19 8.93 21.27
CA ILE A 177 0.12 8.45 19.91
C ILE A 177 1.42 7.65 19.89
N ALA A 178 2.46 8.12 20.59
CA ALA A 178 3.72 7.38 20.69
C ALA A 178 3.51 5.99 21.31
N GLU A 179 2.75 5.92 22.42
CA GLU A 179 2.41 4.67 23.09
C GLU A 179 1.61 3.73 22.18
N MET A 180 0.56 4.24 21.51
CA MET A 180 -0.25 3.46 20.57
C MET A 180 0.56 2.89 19.40
N LEU A 181 1.68 3.51 19.05
CA LEU A 181 2.56 3.08 17.96
C LEU A 181 3.79 2.30 18.46
N GLY A 182 3.77 1.87 19.73
CA GLY A 182 4.80 1.00 20.29
C GLY A 182 6.16 1.68 20.44
N TYR A 183 6.16 2.98 20.75
CA TYR A 183 7.37 3.71 21.14
C TYR A 183 7.49 3.76 22.66
N ASP A 184 8.67 3.42 23.18
CA ASP A 184 8.94 3.42 24.63
C ASP A 184 8.82 4.80 25.27
N THR A 185 9.20 5.85 24.52
CA THR A 185 9.12 7.23 25.01
C THR A 185 8.58 8.20 23.96
N PRO A 186 7.72 9.15 24.37
CA PRO A 186 7.24 10.22 23.47
C PRO A 186 8.37 11.08 22.89
N PHE A 187 9.48 11.23 23.63
CA PHE A 187 10.65 11.97 23.19
C PHE A 187 11.34 11.28 22.00
N TYR A 188 11.57 9.97 22.10
CA TYR A 188 12.17 9.20 21.01
C TYR A 188 11.29 9.22 19.76
N PHE A 189 9.98 9.02 19.93
CA PHE A 189 9.00 9.19 18.84
C PHE A 189 9.12 10.57 18.19
N SER A 190 9.07 11.65 18.97
CA SER A 190 9.07 13.01 18.44
C SER A 190 10.35 13.33 17.67
N ARG A 191 11.51 12.86 18.17
CA ARG A 191 12.80 13.00 17.48
C ARG A 191 12.80 12.25 16.16
N GLN A 192 12.33 11.00 16.15
CA GLN A 192 12.30 10.17 14.94
C GLN A 192 11.30 10.71 13.91
N PHE A 193 10.12 11.14 14.36
CA PHE A 193 9.11 11.79 13.52
C PHE A 193 9.69 13.05 12.86
N LYS A 194 10.29 13.96 13.63
CA LYS A 194 10.92 15.17 13.08
C LYS A 194 12.04 14.84 12.09
N ALA A 195 12.87 13.84 12.37
CA ALA A 195 13.95 13.46 11.48
C ALA A 195 13.46 12.91 10.12
N LYS A 196 12.25 12.33 10.07
CA LYS A 196 11.69 11.72 8.85
C LYS A 196 10.68 12.60 8.13
N VAL A 197 9.86 13.33 8.87
CA VAL A 197 8.77 14.17 8.35
C VAL A 197 9.22 15.63 8.18
N GLY A 198 10.29 16.05 8.86
CA GLY A 198 10.83 17.42 8.82
C GLY A 198 10.20 18.37 9.84
N LEU A 199 9.02 18.03 10.39
CA LEU A 199 8.29 18.83 11.39
C LEU A 199 8.16 18.05 12.70
N SER A 200 8.04 18.76 13.83
CA SER A 200 7.68 18.08 15.09
C SER A 200 6.22 17.58 15.01
N PRO A 201 5.84 16.53 15.75
CA PRO A 201 4.44 16.07 15.79
C PRO A 201 3.44 17.17 16.15
N SER A 202 3.82 18.05 17.08
CA SER A 202 3.02 19.19 17.51
C SER A 202 2.87 20.23 16.41
N ASP A 203 3.94 20.54 15.68
CA ASP A 203 3.91 21.51 14.58
C ASP A 203 3.13 20.95 13.38
N PHE A 204 3.29 19.66 13.10
CA PHE A 204 2.53 18.94 12.08
C PHE A 204 1.02 19.04 12.34
N ARG A 205 0.58 18.79 13.57
CA ARG A 205 -0.84 18.94 13.97
C ARG A 205 -1.34 20.39 13.88
N LYS A 206 -0.50 21.37 14.21
CA LYS A 206 -0.87 22.80 14.15
C LYS A 206 -0.96 23.31 12.71
N GLY A 207 -0.11 22.81 11.82
CA GLY A 207 -0.08 23.18 10.40
C GLY A 207 -1.41 22.92 9.69
N ASP A 208 -2.11 21.85 10.08
CA ASP A 208 -3.43 21.53 9.52
C ASP A 208 -4.54 22.50 9.97
N ARG A 209 -4.37 23.19 11.12
CA ARG A 209 -5.33 24.21 11.60
C ARG A 209 -5.20 25.56 10.90
N LYS A 210 -4.13 25.79 10.14
CA LYS A 210 -3.95 26.96 9.27
C LYS A 210 -3.79 26.48 7.83
N GLY A 211 -4.90 26.09 7.21
CA GLY A 211 -5.12 26.03 5.77
C GLY A 211 -3.97 25.48 4.91
N THR A 212 -4.11 24.22 4.48
CA THR A 212 -3.45 23.61 3.32
C THR A 212 -1.93 23.44 3.43
N ILE A 213 -1.47 22.29 3.95
CA ILE A 213 -0.20 21.68 3.53
C ILE A 213 -0.40 20.16 3.42
N ALA A 214 -0.40 19.68 2.17
CA ALA A 214 -0.31 18.27 1.81
C ALA A 214 0.96 17.61 2.42
N PRO A 215 0.95 16.30 2.70
CA PRO A 215 2.07 15.64 3.37
C PRO A 215 3.34 15.63 2.49
N GLY A 216 4.41 16.27 2.97
CA GLY A 216 5.79 16.10 2.48
C GLY A 216 6.57 15.03 3.29
N PRO A 217 7.86 14.75 3.00
CA PRO A 217 8.76 15.42 2.06
C PRO A 217 9.23 14.55 0.88
N ALA A 218 9.47 15.22 -0.25
CA ALA A 218 10.31 14.73 -1.33
C ALA A 218 11.78 14.69 -0.86
N HIS A 219 12.40 13.51 -0.88
CA HIS A 219 13.84 13.41 -0.90
C HIS A 219 14.32 13.76 -2.31
N VAL A 220 14.70 15.02 -2.50
CA VAL A 220 15.61 15.42 -3.59
C VAL A 220 17.00 14.99 -3.17
N VAL A 221 17.49 13.90 -3.77
CA VAL A 221 18.92 13.61 -3.83
C VAL A 221 19.39 14.14 -5.19
N LYS A 222 20.40 15.00 -5.14
CA LYS A 222 21.06 15.64 -6.28
C LYS A 222 21.49 14.64 -7.35
#